data_AF-A0A7X8GZS8-F1
#
_entry.id   AF-A0A7X8GZS8-F1
#
_cell.length_a   1.000
_cell.length_b   1.000
_cell.length_c   1.000
_cell.angle_alpha   90.00
_cell.angle_beta   90.00
_cell.angle_gamma   90.00
#
_symmetry.space_group_name_H-M   'P 1'
#
loop_
_entity.id
_entity.type
_entity.pdbx_description
1 polymer ?
#
loop_
_entity_poly.entity_id
_entity_poly.type
_entity_poly.pdbx_seq_one_letter_code
_entity_poly.pdbx_strand_id
1 'polypeptide(L)'
;GPAFVSSLFGVTEPAIYGLTLPMRKPFIISCIAGAVQGAYVGYFGVTGYQMGGLGIFAYPSYVNPQNGDFSGVIHMLIGTAIAIVVSFILTYFFGVTEIFGGNKAEAATTAATTTETSEATATPAASQLKQEIIAAPLSGQVVALKDVPDQVFASEAMGKGIAILPNKGEVVSPVNGVVTTIFPTGHAVGITSDSGAEILIHVGMDTVQLDGKGFRAHVQNNDRVQAGQKLIDFDIPTIEAAGLPIITPVIITNTNNYTDVISTQEAEVTAGDYLIDAIV
;
A
#
# COMPACT_ATOMS: atom_id res chain seq x y z
N GLY A 1 4.10 -10.70 -2.72
CA GLY A 1 4.80 -9.53 -3.27
C GLY A 1 6.26 -9.46 -2.82
N PRO A 2 7.03 -8.47 -3.30
CA PRO A 2 8.47 -8.28 -3.03
C PRO A 2 8.82 -8.25 -1.53
N ALA A 3 7.94 -7.70 -0.70
CA ALA A 3 8.11 -7.64 0.75
C ALA A 3 8.20 -9.03 1.42
N PHE A 4 7.44 -10.04 0.94
CA PHE A 4 7.51 -11.40 1.47
C PHE A 4 8.85 -12.06 1.14
N VAL A 5 9.31 -11.95 -0.10
CA VAL A 5 10.59 -12.50 -0.54
C VAL A 5 11.75 -11.84 0.20
N SER A 6 11.73 -10.51 0.28
CA SER A 6 12.68 -9.71 1.05
C SER A 6 12.76 -10.19 2.52
N SER A 7 11.59 -10.39 3.17
CA SER A 7 11.53 -10.84 4.56
C SER A 7 12.07 -12.26 4.77
N LEU A 8 11.90 -13.16 3.79
CA LEU A 8 12.43 -14.52 3.85
C LEU A 8 13.97 -14.54 3.84
N PHE A 9 14.57 -13.58 3.14
CA PHE A 9 16.01 -13.35 3.11
C PHE A 9 16.51 -12.41 4.22
N GLY A 10 15.62 -12.06 5.16
CA GLY A 10 15.93 -11.29 6.36
C GLY A 10 16.03 -9.79 6.16
N VAL A 11 15.59 -9.27 5.01
CA VAL A 11 15.33 -7.85 4.80
C VAL A 11 13.86 -7.60 5.14
N THR A 12 13.60 -7.08 6.34
CA THR A 12 12.23 -7.00 6.90
C THR A 12 11.61 -5.62 6.75
N GLU A 13 12.40 -4.63 6.36
CA GLU A 13 12.02 -3.22 6.27
C GLU A 13 10.85 -2.99 5.30
N PRO A 14 10.82 -3.56 4.08
CA PRO A 14 9.67 -3.37 3.18
C PRO A 14 8.37 -3.98 3.72
N ALA A 15 8.47 -5.08 4.48
CA ALA A 15 7.31 -5.75 5.07
C ALA A 15 6.81 -5.05 6.34
N ILE A 16 7.74 -4.55 7.17
CA ILE A 16 7.40 -3.84 8.39
C ILE A 16 6.82 -2.47 8.02
N TYR A 17 7.58 -1.64 7.32
CA TYR A 17 7.21 -0.26 7.07
C TYR A 17 6.21 -0.09 5.93
N GLY A 18 6.34 -0.86 4.85
CA GLY A 18 5.45 -0.74 3.69
C GLY A 18 4.09 -1.44 3.85
N LEU A 19 3.96 -2.38 4.78
CA LEU A 19 2.74 -3.18 4.92
C LEU A 19 2.21 -3.23 6.36
N THR A 20 2.94 -3.83 7.29
CA THR A 20 2.34 -4.18 8.59
C THR A 20 2.13 -2.98 9.52
N LEU A 21 3.11 -2.07 9.59
CA LEU A 21 3.13 -0.93 10.51
C LEU A 21 2.02 0.10 10.21
N PRO A 22 1.74 0.45 8.93
CA PRO A 22 0.57 1.24 8.56
C PRO A 22 -0.77 0.62 8.98
N MET A 23 -0.90 -0.71 8.83
CA MET A 23 -2.15 -1.43 9.07
C MET A 23 -2.47 -1.66 10.56
N ARG A 24 -1.55 -1.30 11.48
CA ARG A 24 -1.61 -1.41 12.95
C ARG A 24 -1.92 -2.81 13.52
N LYS A 25 -3.05 -3.43 13.19
CA LYS A 25 -3.41 -4.77 13.67
C LYS A 25 -2.48 -5.87 13.15
N PRO A 26 -2.13 -5.93 11.84
CA PRO A 26 -1.15 -6.90 11.35
C PRO A 26 0.23 -6.75 12.01
N PHE A 27 0.64 -5.52 12.33
CA PHE A 27 1.88 -5.28 13.10
C PHE A 27 1.79 -5.83 14.53
N ILE A 28 0.70 -5.58 15.25
CA ILE A 28 0.52 -6.14 16.61
C ILE A 28 0.49 -7.67 16.57
N ILE A 29 -0.20 -8.26 15.59
CA ILE A 29 -0.28 -9.71 15.40
C ILE A 29 1.11 -10.29 15.13
N SER A 30 1.95 -9.64 14.30
CA SER A 30 3.31 -10.11 14.04
C SER A 30 4.19 -10.04 15.29
N CYS A 31 4.05 -8.99 16.11
CA CYS A 31 4.72 -8.91 17.40
C CYS A 31 4.30 -10.03 18.37
N ILE A 32 3.01 -10.34 18.46
CA ILE A 32 2.50 -11.44 19.31
C ILE A 32 3.04 -12.79 18.82
N ALA A 33 2.99 -13.05 17.51
CA ALA A 33 3.54 -14.27 16.93
C ALA A 33 5.04 -14.43 17.21
N GLY A 34 5.82 -13.34 17.07
CA GLY A 34 7.24 -13.32 17.39
C GLY A 34 7.52 -13.55 18.89
N ALA A 35 6.69 -12.99 19.78
CA ALA A 35 6.80 -13.24 21.21
C ALA A 35 6.55 -14.72 21.57
N VAL A 36 5.55 -15.35 20.95
CA VAL A 36 5.26 -16.79 21.14
C VAL A 36 6.41 -17.66 20.62
N GLN A 37 6.95 -17.34 19.44
CA GLN A 37 8.14 -18.00 18.89
C GLN A 37 9.33 -17.88 19.86
N GLY A 38 9.63 -16.67 20.32
CA GLY A 38 10.74 -16.40 21.23
C GLY A 38 10.60 -17.15 22.55
N ALA A 39 9.39 -17.21 23.11
CA ALA A 39 9.11 -17.97 24.32
C ALA A 39 9.34 -19.48 24.13
N TYR A 40 8.88 -20.05 23.01
CA TYR A 40 9.08 -21.47 22.68
C TYR A 40 10.58 -21.79 22.52
N VAL A 41 11.27 -21.01 21.71
CA VAL A 41 12.70 -21.21 21.42
C VAL A 41 13.56 -21.02 22.67
N GLY A 42 13.21 -20.03 23.50
CA GLY A 42 13.86 -19.80 24.80
C GLY A 42 13.64 -20.94 25.79
N TYR A 43 12.44 -21.53 25.83
CA TYR A 43 12.14 -22.68 26.68
C TYR A 43 12.98 -23.92 26.33
N PHE A 44 13.21 -24.17 25.04
CA PHE A 44 14.07 -25.27 24.57
C PHE A 44 15.56 -24.93 24.57
N GLY A 45 15.95 -23.74 25.06
CA GLY A 45 17.34 -23.36 25.24
C GLY A 45 18.14 -23.28 23.94
N VAL A 46 17.50 -22.89 22.83
CA VAL A 46 18.21 -22.80 21.54
C VAL A 46 19.25 -21.68 21.59
N THR A 47 20.50 -22.04 21.36
CA THR A 47 21.63 -21.11 21.36
C THR A 47 22.12 -20.86 19.93
N GLY A 48 22.32 -19.60 19.56
CA GLY A 48 23.08 -19.24 18.36
C GLY A 48 24.57 -19.38 18.63
N TYR A 49 25.27 -20.25 17.90
CA TYR A 49 26.69 -20.53 18.11
C TYR A 49 27.61 -19.62 17.31
N GLN A 50 27.09 -19.03 16.23
CA GLN A 50 27.82 -18.14 15.32
C GLN A 50 26.86 -17.07 14.79
N MET A 51 27.40 -15.95 14.30
CA MET A 51 26.59 -15.00 13.53
C MET A 51 26.30 -15.59 12.15
N GLY A 52 25.05 -15.95 11.91
CA GLY A 52 24.56 -16.48 10.64
C GLY A 52 24.34 -15.45 9.55
N GLY A 53 23.95 -15.95 8.37
CA GLY A 53 23.31 -15.13 7.36
C GLY A 53 21.94 -14.62 7.84
N LEU A 54 21.32 -13.75 7.05
CA LEU A 54 20.00 -13.20 7.34
C LEU A 54 18.87 -14.16 6.90
N GLY A 55 17.69 -14.01 7.52
CA GLY A 55 16.49 -14.76 7.15
C GLY A 55 16.65 -16.27 7.30
N ILE A 56 16.26 -17.03 6.28
CA ILE A 56 16.42 -18.49 6.25
C ILE A 56 17.88 -18.95 6.31
N PHE A 57 18.84 -18.09 5.99
CA PHE A 57 20.25 -18.42 6.12
C PHE A 57 20.77 -18.30 7.56
N ALA A 58 19.94 -17.88 8.51
CA ALA A 58 20.27 -17.86 9.93
C ALA A 58 20.16 -19.26 10.57
N TYR A 59 19.39 -20.19 10.00
CA TYR A 59 19.13 -21.50 10.61
C TYR A 59 20.39 -22.36 10.86
N PRO A 60 21.38 -22.43 9.95
CA PRO A 60 22.61 -23.20 10.20
C PRO A 60 23.41 -22.74 11.43
N SER A 61 23.25 -21.49 11.85
CA SER A 61 23.95 -20.91 13.02
C SER A 61 23.52 -21.49 14.36
N TYR A 62 22.42 -22.26 14.38
CA TYR A 62 21.91 -22.97 15.54
C TYR A 62 22.37 -24.43 15.62
N VAL A 63 23.22 -24.88 14.67
CA VAL A 63 23.89 -26.18 14.76
C VAL A 63 25.00 -26.09 15.80
N ASN A 64 25.04 -27.05 16.73
CA ASN A 64 26.10 -27.11 17.72
C ASN A 64 27.42 -27.55 17.05
N PRO A 65 28.47 -26.71 16.99
CA PRO A 65 29.71 -27.01 16.29
C PRO A 65 30.59 -28.07 16.99
N GLN A 66 30.33 -28.39 18.25
CA GLN A 66 31.10 -29.38 19.01
C GLN A 66 30.62 -30.81 18.75
N ASN A 67 29.31 -31.00 18.62
CA ASN A 67 28.68 -32.33 18.50
C ASN A 67 27.95 -32.55 17.16
N GLY A 68 27.86 -31.52 16.31
CA GLY A 68 27.06 -31.56 15.08
C GLY A 68 25.56 -31.71 15.33
N ASP A 69 25.07 -31.31 16.51
CA ASP A 69 23.67 -31.47 16.89
C ASP A 69 22.78 -30.45 16.19
N PHE A 70 21.73 -30.95 15.53
CA PHE A 70 20.73 -30.18 14.79
C PHE A 70 19.49 -29.85 15.63
N SER A 71 19.42 -30.27 16.89
CA SER A 71 18.28 -30.00 17.78
C SER A 71 17.89 -28.51 17.80
N GLY A 72 18.87 -27.60 17.88
CA GLY A 72 18.63 -26.15 17.83
C GLY A 72 17.96 -25.69 16.54
N VAL A 73 18.38 -26.25 15.39
CA VAL A 73 17.78 -25.97 14.08
C VAL A 73 16.34 -26.48 14.01
N ILE A 74 16.10 -27.69 14.51
CA ILE A 74 14.77 -28.31 14.54
C ILE A 74 13.81 -27.47 15.40
N HIS A 75 14.23 -27.08 16.61
CA HIS A 75 13.41 -26.21 17.46
C HIS A 75 13.20 -24.82 16.84
N MET A 76 14.17 -24.28 16.11
CA MET A 76 13.97 -23.01 15.42
C MET A 76 12.94 -23.12 14.28
N LEU A 77 12.97 -24.21 13.50
CA LEU A 77 11.97 -24.48 12.47
C LEU A 77 10.56 -24.68 13.06
N ILE A 78 10.46 -25.41 14.18
CA ILE A 78 9.18 -25.56 14.90
C ILE A 78 8.69 -24.21 15.42
N GLY A 79 9.59 -23.39 16.00
CA GLY A 79 9.25 -22.05 16.46
C GLY A 79 8.70 -21.17 15.34
N THR A 80 9.33 -21.16 14.18
CA THR A 80 8.86 -20.41 13.01
C THR A 80 7.52 -20.93 12.50
N ALA A 81 7.32 -22.25 12.48
CA ALA A 81 6.02 -22.84 12.15
C ALA A 81 4.92 -22.41 13.13
N ILE A 82 5.22 -22.36 14.43
CA ILE A 82 4.31 -21.84 15.46
C ILE A 82 4.00 -20.36 15.18
N ALA A 83 5.00 -19.54 14.88
CA ALA A 83 4.81 -18.12 14.57
C ALA A 83 3.85 -17.92 13.39
N ILE A 84 4.04 -18.68 12.31
CA ILE A 84 3.17 -18.64 11.12
C ILE A 84 1.75 -19.06 11.47
N VAL A 85 1.57 -20.16 12.21
CA VAL A 85 0.25 -20.66 12.60
C VAL A 85 -0.46 -19.68 13.53
N VAL A 86 0.23 -19.13 14.53
CA VAL A 86 -0.32 -18.12 15.45
C VAL A 86 -0.70 -16.85 14.69
N SER A 87 0.17 -16.36 13.82
CA SER A 87 -0.10 -15.19 12.99
C SER A 87 -1.31 -15.42 12.08
N PHE A 88 -1.42 -16.60 11.45
CA PHE A 88 -2.56 -16.96 10.61
C PHE A 88 -3.86 -17.07 11.40
N ILE A 89 -3.87 -17.75 12.55
CA ILE A 89 -5.05 -17.88 13.41
C ILE A 89 -5.51 -16.51 13.90
N LEU A 90 -4.59 -15.69 14.41
CA LEU A 90 -4.91 -14.35 14.89
C LEU A 90 -5.41 -13.46 13.76
N THR A 91 -4.77 -13.51 12.59
CA THR A 91 -5.22 -12.74 11.42
C THR A 91 -6.59 -13.21 10.93
N TYR A 92 -6.87 -14.52 10.97
CA TYR A 92 -8.16 -15.09 10.60
C TYR A 92 -9.29 -14.62 11.53
N PHE A 93 -9.06 -14.58 12.84
CA PHE A 93 -10.08 -14.16 13.81
C PHE A 93 -10.20 -12.64 13.97
N PHE A 94 -9.10 -11.89 13.87
CA PHE A 94 -9.07 -10.44 14.09
C PHE A 94 -9.11 -9.60 12.81
N GLY A 95 -8.99 -10.25 11.65
CA GLY A 95 -9.05 -9.64 10.32
C GLY A 95 -7.80 -8.84 9.95
N VAL A 96 -7.49 -8.83 8.66
CA VAL A 96 -6.58 -7.83 8.08
C VAL A 96 -7.34 -6.52 8.03
N THR A 97 -6.79 -5.46 8.64
CA THR A 97 -7.44 -4.14 8.58
C THR A 97 -7.06 -3.53 7.25
N GLU A 98 -7.99 -3.50 6.28
CA GLU A 98 -7.90 -2.58 5.15
C GLU A 98 -7.62 -1.17 5.68
N ILE A 99 -6.81 -0.39 4.97
CA ILE A 99 -6.37 0.93 5.42
C ILE A 99 -7.60 1.80 5.74
N PHE A 100 -8.71 1.59 5.04
CA PHE A 100 -10.05 2.06 5.43
C PHE A 100 -11.11 0.96 5.35
N GLY A 101 -11.14 0.09 6.36
CA GLY A 101 -12.30 -0.73 6.77
C GLY A 101 -13.34 -1.16 5.74
N GLY A 102 -13.11 -2.30 5.10
CA GLY A 102 -14.11 -3.20 4.53
C GLY A 102 -13.81 -4.63 4.97
N ASN A 103 -14.81 -5.31 5.51
CA ASN A 103 -14.69 -6.68 6.01
C ASN A 103 -15.02 -7.66 4.88
N LYS A 104 -14.03 -8.26 4.19
CA LYS A 104 -14.12 -9.64 3.70
C LYS A 104 -12.80 -10.16 3.10
N ALA A 105 -12.44 -11.34 3.59
CA ALA A 105 -11.42 -12.23 3.09
C ALA A 105 -11.59 -12.54 1.59
N GLU A 106 -10.53 -12.35 0.80
CA GLU A 106 -9.95 -13.34 -0.12
C GLU A 106 -8.76 -12.72 -0.87
N ALA A 107 -7.54 -13.01 -0.40
CA ALA A 107 -6.33 -12.73 -1.17
C ALA A 107 -5.30 -13.84 -0.91
N ALA A 108 -5.68 -15.05 -1.28
CA ALA A 108 -4.72 -16.11 -1.53
C ALA A 108 -4.88 -16.51 -3.00
N THR A 109 -3.78 -16.36 -3.74
CA THR A 109 -3.44 -16.93 -5.05
C THR A 109 -3.31 -15.87 -6.15
N THR A 110 -2.06 -15.47 -6.41
CA THR A 110 -1.39 -15.53 -7.72
C THR A 110 -0.21 -14.55 -7.71
N ALA A 111 0.96 -15.04 -7.27
CA ALA A 111 2.23 -14.37 -7.51
C ALA A 111 3.12 -15.35 -8.25
N ALA A 112 3.32 -15.12 -9.55
CA ALA A 112 4.30 -15.84 -10.35
C ALA A 112 4.98 -14.90 -11.34
N THR A 113 6.32 -14.86 -11.24
CA THR A 113 7.31 -14.51 -12.28
C THR A 113 7.40 -13.01 -12.64
N THR A 114 8.54 -12.30 -12.69
CA THR A 114 9.97 -12.60 -12.96
C THR A 114 10.77 -11.35 -12.50
N THR A 115 11.81 -11.43 -11.63
CA THR A 115 13.28 -11.31 -11.91
C THR A 115 13.68 -10.04 -12.70
N GLU A 116 14.59 -9.15 -12.28
CA GLU A 116 16.03 -9.28 -11.92
C GLU A 116 16.50 -8.06 -11.07
N THR A 117 17.26 -8.21 -9.97
CA THR A 117 18.76 -8.17 -9.82
C THR A 117 19.35 -6.75 -10.09
N SER A 118 20.18 -6.07 -9.29
CA SER A 118 21.25 -6.46 -8.35
C SER A 118 21.67 -5.31 -7.41
N GLU A 119 22.05 -5.68 -6.19
CA GLU A 119 23.20 -5.25 -5.33
C GLU A 119 23.57 -3.76 -5.13
N ALA A 120 23.45 -3.27 -3.89
CA ALA A 120 24.50 -3.14 -2.83
C ALA A 120 25.30 -1.83 -2.98
N THR A 121 25.49 -0.96 -1.99
CA THR A 121 25.87 -1.17 -0.59
C THR A 121 25.78 0.19 0.14
N ALA A 122 25.75 0.14 1.47
CA ALA A 122 26.04 1.19 2.46
C ALA A 122 24.83 1.73 3.23
N THR A 123 24.70 1.21 4.45
CA THR A 123 24.12 1.91 5.60
C THR A 123 24.70 3.33 5.68
N PRO A 124 23.85 4.32 5.95
CA PRO A 124 24.00 5.03 7.21
C PRO A 124 22.70 4.98 8.00
N ALA A 125 22.85 5.21 9.31
CA ALA A 125 21.80 5.28 10.32
C ALA A 125 20.50 5.87 9.75
N ALA A 126 19.41 5.10 9.90
CA ALA A 126 18.08 5.47 9.46
C ALA A 126 17.70 6.86 10.01
N SER A 127 17.86 7.86 9.16
CA SER A 127 16.95 8.99 9.15
C SER A 127 15.55 8.39 8.98
N GLN A 128 14.65 8.68 9.92
CA GLN A 128 13.25 8.31 9.83
C GLN A 128 12.70 8.95 8.55
N LEU A 129 12.67 8.21 7.44
CA LEU A 129 11.98 8.65 6.23
C LEU A 129 10.51 8.73 6.60
N LYS A 130 9.97 9.95 6.55
CA LYS A 130 8.58 10.21 6.90
C LYS A 130 7.77 9.84 5.66
N GLN A 131 6.92 8.84 5.76
CA GLN A 131 6.12 8.36 4.63
C GLN A 131 4.68 8.85 4.75
N GLU A 132 4.07 9.14 3.61
CA GLU A 132 2.69 9.54 3.50
C GLU A 132 1.92 8.59 2.59
N ILE A 133 0.90 7.93 3.15
CA ILE A 133 0.10 6.94 2.43
C ILE A 133 -1.19 7.59 1.94
N ILE A 134 -1.45 7.43 0.65
CA ILE A 134 -2.65 7.88 -0.04
C ILE A 134 -3.47 6.64 -0.43
N ALA A 135 -4.71 6.57 0.04
CA ALA A 135 -5.60 5.46 -0.29
C ALA A 135 -6.28 5.65 -1.66
N ALA A 136 -6.87 4.58 -2.19
CA ALA A 136 -7.64 4.60 -3.41
C ALA A 136 -8.91 5.44 -3.23
N PRO A 137 -9.11 6.51 -4.02
CA PRO A 137 -10.31 7.33 -3.92
C PRO A 137 -11.51 6.74 -4.69
N LEU A 138 -11.29 5.73 -5.52
CA LEU A 138 -12.32 5.02 -6.28
C LEU A 138 -12.06 3.50 -6.25
N SER A 139 -13.11 2.72 -6.50
CA SER A 139 -12.98 1.29 -6.79
C SER A 139 -12.88 1.04 -8.30
N GLY A 140 -11.98 0.17 -8.73
CA GLY A 140 -11.83 -0.15 -10.15
C GLY A 140 -10.50 -0.81 -10.52
N GLN A 141 -10.24 -0.91 -11.81
CA GLN A 141 -8.99 -1.43 -12.34
C GLN A 141 -7.91 -0.36 -12.29
N VAL A 142 -6.73 -0.73 -11.81
CA VAL A 142 -5.56 0.13 -11.77
C VAL A 142 -4.95 0.21 -13.18
N VAL A 143 -4.64 1.42 -13.61
CA VAL A 143 -4.03 1.71 -14.91
C VAL A 143 -2.77 2.53 -14.67
N ALA A 144 -1.65 2.10 -15.25
CA ALA A 144 -0.41 2.86 -15.16
C ALA A 144 -0.58 4.21 -15.85
N LEU A 145 0.04 5.25 -15.30
CA LEU A 145 -0.20 6.61 -15.77
C LEU A 145 0.19 6.79 -17.25
N LYS A 146 1.26 6.13 -17.69
CA LYS A 146 1.72 6.05 -19.10
C LYS A 146 0.68 5.53 -20.10
N ASP A 147 -0.30 4.75 -19.63
CA ASP A 147 -1.34 4.11 -20.44
C ASP A 147 -2.64 4.96 -20.46
N VAL A 148 -2.66 6.12 -19.79
CA VAL A 148 -3.76 7.09 -19.85
C VAL A 148 -3.76 7.78 -21.22
N PRO A 149 -4.93 7.92 -21.89
CA PRO A 149 -5.03 8.54 -23.22
C PRO A 149 -4.98 10.08 -23.17
N ASP A 150 -4.07 10.65 -22.36
CA ASP A 150 -3.81 12.08 -22.26
C ASP A 150 -2.32 12.30 -21.95
N GLN A 151 -1.67 13.13 -22.78
CA GLN A 151 -0.21 13.30 -22.71
C GLN A 151 0.25 14.05 -21.44
N VAL A 152 -0.58 14.92 -20.89
CA VAL A 152 -0.25 15.71 -19.68
C VAL A 152 -0.16 14.79 -18.48
N PHE A 153 -1.08 13.83 -18.37
CA PHE A 153 -1.03 12.79 -17.35
C PHE A 153 0.03 11.73 -17.67
N ALA A 154 0.05 11.16 -18.88
CA ALA A 154 0.93 10.06 -19.24
C ALA A 154 2.43 10.37 -19.17
N SER A 155 2.81 11.65 -19.29
CA SER A 155 4.19 12.11 -19.15
C SER A 155 4.60 12.43 -17.71
N GLU A 156 3.70 12.30 -16.74
CA GLU A 156 3.89 12.72 -15.34
C GLU A 156 4.20 14.22 -15.17
N ALA A 157 3.86 15.05 -16.18
CA ALA A 157 4.18 16.49 -16.16
C ALA A 157 3.48 17.25 -15.04
N MET A 158 2.31 16.77 -14.58
CA MET A 158 1.60 17.31 -13.42
C MET A 158 1.97 16.63 -12.09
N GLY A 159 2.91 15.69 -12.11
CA GLY A 159 3.31 14.90 -10.95
C GLY A 159 3.20 13.39 -11.21
N LYS A 160 3.85 12.61 -10.33
CA LYS A 160 3.74 11.16 -10.29
C LYS A 160 2.36 10.75 -9.74
N GLY A 161 1.90 9.58 -10.15
CA GLY A 161 0.63 9.05 -9.67
C GLY A 161 0.23 7.76 -10.35
N ILE A 162 -1.07 7.51 -10.38
CA ILE A 162 -1.66 6.34 -11.02
C ILE A 162 -3.08 6.66 -11.47
N ALA A 163 -3.63 5.90 -12.40
CA ALA A 163 -5.02 6.05 -12.81
C ALA A 163 -5.87 4.84 -12.40
N ILE A 164 -7.17 5.07 -12.25
CA ILE A 164 -8.15 4.03 -11.95
C ILE A 164 -9.22 4.09 -13.04
N LEU A 165 -9.54 2.96 -13.65
CA LEU A 165 -10.74 2.76 -14.47
C LEU A 165 -11.89 2.35 -13.53
N PRO A 166 -12.79 3.27 -13.16
CA PRO A 166 -13.74 3.04 -12.08
C PRO A 166 -14.86 2.08 -12.50
N ASN A 167 -15.29 1.24 -11.55
CA ASN A 167 -16.48 0.39 -11.71
C ASN A 167 -17.72 0.95 -11.00
N LYS A 168 -17.54 2.00 -10.20
CA LYS A 168 -18.59 2.70 -9.45
C LYS A 168 -18.41 4.22 -9.56
N GLY A 169 -19.52 4.92 -9.72
CA GLY A 169 -19.60 6.38 -9.86
C GLY A 169 -19.42 7.17 -8.55
N GLU A 170 -18.39 6.88 -7.77
CA GLU A 170 -18.17 7.53 -6.47
C GLU A 170 -16.68 7.80 -6.23
N VAL A 171 -16.37 9.03 -5.81
CA VAL A 171 -15.05 9.45 -5.33
C VAL A 171 -15.14 9.71 -3.83
N VAL A 172 -14.23 9.09 -3.06
CA VAL A 172 -14.04 9.35 -1.64
C VAL A 172 -12.69 10.01 -1.38
N SER A 173 -12.54 10.64 -0.21
CA SER A 173 -11.28 11.24 0.18
C SER A 173 -10.22 10.16 0.42
N PRO A 174 -9.04 10.25 -0.20
CA PRO A 174 -7.98 9.28 0.00
C PRO A 174 -7.18 9.54 1.30
N VAL A 175 -7.36 10.71 1.92
CA VAL A 175 -6.61 11.18 3.09
C VAL A 175 -7.49 12.02 4.02
N ASN A 176 -7.02 12.26 5.25
CA ASN A 176 -7.49 13.39 6.05
C ASN A 176 -6.80 14.66 5.55
N GLY A 177 -7.56 15.73 5.34
CA GLY A 177 -7.01 16.95 4.76
C GLY A 177 -8.04 18.04 4.55
N VAL A 178 -7.67 18.99 3.71
CA VAL A 178 -8.52 20.11 3.29
C VAL A 178 -8.70 20.05 1.79
N VAL A 179 -9.94 20.20 1.32
CA VAL A 179 -10.24 20.39 -0.10
C VAL A 179 -9.67 21.72 -0.54
N THR A 180 -8.59 21.71 -1.31
CA THR A 180 -7.93 22.93 -1.79
C THR A 180 -8.52 23.43 -3.08
N THR A 181 -9.10 22.56 -3.89
CA THR A 181 -9.77 22.95 -5.14
C THR A 181 -10.91 21.99 -5.46
N ILE A 182 -12.08 22.52 -5.75
CA ILE A 182 -13.16 21.81 -6.45
C ILE A 182 -13.38 22.53 -7.78
N PHE A 183 -13.33 21.79 -8.88
CA PHE A 183 -13.51 22.39 -10.20
C PHE A 183 -14.99 22.77 -10.40
N PRO A 184 -15.31 23.87 -11.12
CA PRO A 184 -16.70 24.33 -11.25
C PRO A 184 -17.67 23.31 -11.83
N THR A 185 -17.19 22.45 -12.72
CA THR A 185 -17.98 21.36 -13.33
C THR A 185 -17.99 20.08 -12.48
N GLY A 186 -17.35 20.05 -11.31
CA GLY A 186 -17.42 18.95 -10.35
C GLY A 186 -16.69 17.66 -10.75
N HIS A 187 -15.97 17.65 -11.88
CA HIS A 187 -15.24 16.48 -12.39
C HIS A 187 -13.89 16.24 -11.71
N ALA A 188 -13.33 17.24 -11.02
CA ALA A 188 -12.02 17.13 -10.41
C ALA A 188 -11.99 17.79 -9.03
N VAL A 189 -11.17 17.23 -8.15
CA VAL A 189 -10.98 17.71 -6.77
C VAL A 189 -9.50 17.62 -6.40
N GLY A 190 -8.98 18.70 -5.83
CA GLY A 190 -7.67 18.82 -5.21
C GLY A 190 -7.79 18.79 -3.69
N ILE A 191 -6.94 18.03 -3.02
CA ILE A 191 -6.91 17.87 -1.57
C ILE A 191 -5.47 18.05 -1.11
N THR A 192 -5.25 18.91 -0.12
CA THR A 192 -3.98 18.93 0.61
C THR A 192 -4.17 18.14 1.89
N SER A 193 -3.37 17.10 2.06
CA SER A 193 -3.42 16.27 3.25
C SER A 193 -2.89 17.03 4.48
N ASP A 194 -3.22 16.54 5.66
CA ASP A 194 -2.66 17.05 6.91
C ASP A 194 -1.13 16.87 7.01
N SER A 195 -0.56 15.98 6.19
CA SER A 195 0.86 15.65 6.13
C SER A 195 1.62 16.45 5.06
N GLY A 196 0.92 17.05 4.10
CA GLY A 196 1.47 17.95 3.09
C GLY A 196 1.33 17.52 1.63
N ALA A 197 0.88 16.29 1.33
CA ALA A 197 0.68 15.88 -0.06
C ALA A 197 -0.47 16.68 -0.69
N GLU A 198 -0.22 17.17 -1.89
CA GLU A 198 -1.22 17.79 -2.75
C GLU A 198 -1.68 16.74 -3.76
N ILE A 199 -2.94 16.30 -3.61
CA ILE A 199 -3.52 15.19 -4.35
C ILE A 199 -4.58 15.75 -5.29
N LEU A 200 -4.44 15.49 -6.59
CA LEU A 200 -5.43 15.80 -7.62
C LEU A 200 -6.12 14.51 -8.06
N ILE A 201 -7.45 14.48 -7.97
CA ILE A 201 -8.30 13.41 -8.51
C ILE A 201 -9.09 14.01 -9.68
N HIS A 202 -8.90 13.48 -10.89
CA HIS A 202 -9.54 13.99 -12.11
C HIS A 202 -10.42 12.91 -12.74
N VAL A 203 -11.74 13.00 -12.58
CA VAL A 203 -12.69 11.96 -13.02
C VAL A 203 -12.90 12.01 -14.53
N GLY A 204 -12.42 10.98 -15.22
CA GLY A 204 -12.50 10.85 -16.68
C GLY A 204 -11.60 11.83 -17.43
N MET A 205 -11.50 11.64 -18.75
CA MET A 205 -10.76 12.53 -19.65
C MET A 205 -11.71 13.45 -20.40
N ASP A 206 -11.32 14.72 -20.55
CA ASP A 206 -12.11 15.75 -21.24
C ASP A 206 -13.54 15.97 -20.68
N THR A 207 -13.82 15.46 -19.47
CA THR A 207 -15.14 15.52 -18.82
C THR A 207 -15.57 16.93 -18.41
N VAL A 208 -14.65 17.90 -18.44
CA VAL A 208 -15.00 19.32 -18.35
C VAL A 208 -16.03 19.74 -19.42
N GLN A 209 -16.02 19.11 -20.60
CA GLN A 209 -16.95 19.38 -21.71
C GLN A 209 -18.41 19.03 -21.39
N LEU A 210 -18.64 18.26 -20.32
CA LEU A 210 -19.99 17.92 -19.87
C LEU A 210 -20.68 19.07 -19.10
N ASP A 211 -19.96 20.17 -18.82
CA ASP A 211 -20.49 21.34 -18.09
C ASP A 211 -21.19 20.95 -16.78
N GLY A 212 -20.64 19.96 -16.07
CA GLY A 212 -21.16 19.43 -14.81
C GLY A 212 -22.32 18.44 -14.93
N LYS A 213 -22.75 18.09 -16.14
CA LYS A 213 -23.73 17.01 -16.35
C LYS A 213 -23.11 15.67 -15.93
N GLY A 214 -23.85 14.94 -15.11
CA GLY A 214 -23.39 13.65 -14.58
C GLY A 214 -22.42 13.78 -13.41
N PHE A 215 -22.22 14.97 -12.82
CA PHE A 215 -21.40 15.16 -11.63
C PHE A 215 -22.19 15.81 -10.50
N ARG A 216 -21.91 15.40 -9.26
CA ARG A 216 -22.43 16.02 -8.04
C ARG A 216 -21.33 16.06 -6.99
N ALA A 217 -20.81 17.25 -6.72
CA ALA A 217 -19.91 17.48 -5.60
C ALA A 217 -20.67 17.52 -4.26
N HIS A 218 -20.07 16.94 -3.22
CA HIS A 218 -20.56 16.93 -1.84
C HIS A 218 -19.72 17.79 -0.89
N VAL A 219 -18.68 18.43 -1.43
CA VAL A 219 -17.72 19.26 -0.72
C VAL A 219 -17.48 20.57 -1.46
N GLN A 220 -16.94 21.56 -0.76
CA GLN A 220 -16.57 22.87 -1.27
C GLN A 220 -15.10 23.18 -0.96
N ASN A 221 -14.56 24.22 -1.59
CA ASN A 221 -13.22 24.71 -1.28
C ASN A 221 -13.11 25.06 0.21
N ASN A 222 -11.99 24.66 0.81
CA ASN A 222 -11.63 24.80 2.22
C ASN A 222 -12.41 23.88 3.19
N ASP A 223 -13.24 22.96 2.70
CA ASP A 223 -13.84 21.95 3.57
C ASP A 223 -12.76 21.02 4.13
N ARG A 224 -12.85 20.72 5.42
CA ARG A 224 -12.07 19.65 6.05
C ARG A 224 -12.72 18.32 5.73
N VAL A 225 -11.93 17.37 5.24
CA VAL A 225 -12.40 16.03 4.87
C VAL A 225 -11.66 14.96 5.65
N GLN A 226 -12.36 13.89 5.96
CA GLN A 226 -11.78 12.67 6.52
C GLN A 226 -11.58 11.64 5.42
N ALA A 227 -10.57 10.79 5.54
CA ALA A 227 -10.39 9.68 4.61
C ALA A 227 -11.64 8.78 4.57
N GLY A 228 -12.01 8.34 3.36
CA GLY A 228 -13.26 7.62 3.08
C GLY A 228 -14.51 8.50 3.01
N GLN A 229 -14.43 9.80 3.33
CA GLN A 229 -15.56 10.71 3.17
C GLN A 229 -15.88 10.91 1.68
N LYS A 230 -17.16 10.76 1.31
CA LYS A 230 -17.63 11.00 -0.05
C LYS A 230 -17.36 12.45 -0.49
N LEU A 231 -16.80 12.60 -1.70
CA LEU A 231 -16.44 13.88 -2.30
C LEU A 231 -17.28 14.20 -3.54
N ILE A 232 -17.38 13.27 -4.47
CA ILE A 232 -18.07 13.44 -5.76
C ILE A 232 -18.85 12.17 -6.06
N ASP A 233 -20.12 12.29 -6.42
CA ASP A 233 -20.83 11.25 -7.18
C ASP A 233 -20.77 11.60 -8.67
N PHE A 234 -20.57 10.60 -9.53
CA PHE A 234 -20.60 10.79 -10.98
C PHE A 234 -21.34 9.66 -11.69
N ASP A 235 -21.93 9.95 -12.85
CA ASP A 235 -22.72 9.00 -13.61
C ASP A 235 -21.92 8.44 -14.80
N ILE A 236 -21.37 7.23 -14.62
CA ILE A 236 -20.59 6.52 -15.64
C ILE A 236 -21.36 6.42 -16.98
N PRO A 237 -22.65 5.98 -17.01
CA PRO A 237 -23.42 5.93 -18.25
C PRO A 237 -23.52 7.26 -19.00
N THR A 238 -23.69 8.39 -18.30
CA THR A 238 -23.72 9.72 -18.92
C THR A 238 -22.39 10.08 -19.56
N ILE A 239 -21.26 9.77 -18.90
CA ILE A 239 -19.91 10.07 -19.43
C ILE A 239 -19.62 9.19 -20.67
N GLU A 240 -19.92 7.90 -20.59
CA GLU A 240 -19.73 6.96 -21.71
C GLU A 240 -20.64 7.30 -22.90
N ALA A 241 -21.89 7.72 -22.66
CA ALA A 241 -22.81 8.15 -23.71
C ALA A 241 -22.33 9.41 -24.45
N ALA A 242 -21.50 10.24 -23.81
CA ALA A 242 -20.83 11.37 -24.45
C ALA A 242 -19.55 10.97 -25.23
N GLY A 243 -19.17 9.68 -25.20
CA GLY A 243 -17.98 9.17 -25.87
C GLY A 243 -16.67 9.52 -25.14
N LEU A 244 -16.73 9.87 -23.86
CA LEU A 244 -15.58 10.31 -23.08
C LEU A 244 -15.02 9.16 -22.22
N PRO A 245 -13.69 9.02 -22.07
CA PRO A 245 -13.09 8.02 -21.18
C PRO A 245 -13.41 8.31 -19.71
N ILE A 246 -13.73 7.27 -18.93
CA ILE A 246 -13.94 7.38 -17.47
C ILE A 246 -12.67 7.12 -16.65
N ILE A 247 -11.55 6.83 -17.31
CA ILE A 247 -10.25 6.64 -16.65
C ILE A 247 -9.90 7.88 -15.82
N THR A 248 -9.59 7.67 -14.54
CA THR A 248 -9.51 8.71 -13.52
C THR A 248 -8.11 8.75 -12.92
N PRO A 249 -7.27 9.73 -13.30
CA PRO A 249 -5.96 9.93 -12.69
C PRO A 249 -6.05 10.41 -11.24
N VAL A 250 -5.13 9.91 -10.42
CA VAL A 250 -4.87 10.30 -9.03
C VAL A 250 -3.39 10.67 -8.93
N ILE A 251 -3.10 11.96 -8.79
CA ILE A 251 -1.77 12.55 -8.97
C ILE A 251 -1.30 13.25 -7.70
N ILE A 252 -0.03 13.10 -7.36
CA ILE A 252 0.63 13.90 -6.33
C ILE A 252 1.28 15.12 -7.00
N THR A 253 0.64 16.28 -6.96
CA THR A 253 1.05 17.46 -7.74
C THR A 253 2.35 18.08 -7.24
N ASN A 254 2.64 17.94 -5.96
CA ASN A 254 3.87 18.38 -5.33
C ASN A 254 4.92 17.26 -5.21
N THR A 255 4.96 16.33 -6.18
CA THR A 255 5.91 15.19 -6.22
C THR A 255 7.36 15.57 -5.95
N ASN A 256 7.82 16.74 -6.42
CA ASN A 256 9.20 17.20 -6.23
C ASN A 256 9.59 17.46 -4.77
N ASN A 257 8.61 17.53 -3.86
CA ASN A 257 8.84 17.66 -2.42
C ASN A 257 9.12 16.30 -1.75
N TYR A 258 9.01 15.21 -2.50
CA TYR A 258 9.20 13.85 -2.03
C TYR A 258 10.42 13.23 -2.71
N THR A 259 11.15 12.40 -1.97
CA THR A 259 12.26 11.60 -2.47
C THR A 259 11.79 10.57 -3.48
N ASP A 260 10.64 9.93 -3.23
CA ASP A 260 10.01 9.05 -4.21
C ASP A 260 8.48 8.99 -4.05
N VAL A 261 7.78 8.57 -5.10
CA VAL A 261 6.33 8.34 -5.09
C VAL A 261 6.09 6.98 -5.73
N ILE A 262 5.65 6.02 -4.92
CA ILE A 262 5.51 4.62 -5.30
C ILE A 262 4.02 4.27 -5.36
N SER A 263 3.55 3.95 -6.55
CA SER A 263 2.16 3.52 -6.76
C SER A 263 1.99 2.01 -6.51
N THR A 264 0.76 1.59 -6.21
CA THR A 264 0.39 0.18 -6.07
C THR A 264 0.67 -0.60 -7.35
N GLN A 265 0.98 -1.89 -7.19
CA GLN A 265 1.13 -2.84 -8.29
C GLN A 265 -0.05 -3.80 -8.40
N GLU A 266 -1.07 -3.62 -7.55
CA GLU A 266 -2.31 -4.39 -7.65
C GLU A 266 -3.05 -4.03 -8.94
N ALA A 267 -3.69 -5.02 -9.58
CA ALA A 267 -4.42 -4.82 -10.84
C ALA A 267 -5.78 -4.16 -10.61
N GLU A 268 -6.37 -4.31 -9.43
CA GLU A 268 -7.64 -3.72 -9.02
C GLU A 268 -7.52 -3.20 -7.60
N VAL A 269 -8.30 -2.16 -7.29
CA VAL A 269 -8.40 -1.57 -5.95
C VAL A 269 -9.86 -1.32 -5.61
N THR A 270 -10.18 -1.41 -4.33
CA THR A 270 -11.42 -0.88 -3.74
C THR A 270 -11.12 0.47 -3.09
N ALA A 271 -12.10 1.38 -3.11
CA ALA A 271 -11.98 2.65 -2.41
C ALA A 271 -11.57 2.42 -0.94
N GLY A 272 -10.47 3.05 -0.52
CA GLY A 272 -9.86 2.86 0.80
C GLY A 272 -8.64 1.92 0.83
N ASP A 273 -8.36 1.20 -0.25
CA ASP A 273 -7.16 0.37 -0.37
C ASP A 273 -5.89 1.21 -0.51
N TYR A 274 -4.73 0.57 -0.33
CA TYR A 274 -3.45 1.20 -0.61
C TYR A 274 -3.33 1.58 -2.09
N LEU A 275 -3.01 2.85 -2.38
CA LEU A 275 -2.81 3.33 -3.75
C LEU A 275 -1.40 3.90 -3.99
N ILE A 276 -0.93 4.83 -3.16
CA ILE A 276 0.36 5.51 -3.33
C ILE A 276 1.06 5.68 -1.98
N ASP A 277 2.38 5.52 -1.96
CA ASP A 277 3.28 5.92 -0.88
C ASP A 277 4.19 7.06 -1.36
N ALA A 278 4.09 8.23 -0.73
CA ALA A 278 4.94 9.39 -0.97
C ALA A 278 6.00 9.50 0.13
N ILE A 279 7.25 9.27 -0.24
CA ILE A 279 8.39 9.15 0.67
C ILE A 279 9.10 10.50 0.79
N VAL A 280 9.15 11.07 1.99
CA VAL A 280 9.91 12.30 2.30
C VAL A 280 11.36 11.96 2.59
#